data_AF-A0A193FT73-F1
#
_entry.id   AF-A0A193FT73-F1
#
_cell.length_a   1.000
_cell.length_b   1.000
_cell.length_c   1.000
_cell.angle_alpha   90.00
_cell.angle_beta   90.00
_cell.angle_gamma   90.00
#
_symmetry.space_group_name_H-M   'P 1'
#
loop_
_entity.id
_entity.type
_entity.pdbx_description
1 polymer ?
#
loop_
_entity_poly.entity_id
_entity_poly.type
_entity_poly.pdbx_seq_one_letter_code
_entity_poly.pdbx_strand_id
1 'polypeptide(L)'
;MAGAGSLIPASKTFIQQRHVYDGQCKAAGLSNMHGLRHQYAQSRYEALTGWKAPAAGGPSSGVLSDTQQAMDVEVRQAISRELGHERLQVTSIYLDR
;
A
#
# COMPACT_ATOMS: atom_id res chain seq x y z
N MET A 1 -4.26 -4.34 21.86
CA MET A 1 -3.20 -4.69 20.87
C MET A 1 -2.32 -5.77 21.48
N ALA A 2 -1.67 -6.62 20.67
CA ALA A 2 -0.93 -7.80 21.15
C ALA A 2 0.37 -7.52 21.91
N GLY A 3 0.70 -6.26 22.22
CA GLY A 3 1.96 -5.90 22.88
C GLY A 3 3.16 -6.37 22.06
N ALA A 4 4.10 -7.06 22.69
CA ALA A 4 5.24 -7.70 22.02
C ALA A 4 4.90 -9.06 21.38
N GLY A 5 3.66 -9.53 21.54
CA GLY A 5 3.18 -10.80 21.00
C GLY A 5 2.58 -10.66 19.60
N SER A 6 2.30 -11.81 18.98
CA SER A 6 1.59 -11.86 17.71
C SER A 6 0.07 -11.84 17.93
N LEU A 7 -0.68 -11.38 16.91
CA LEU A 7 -2.13 -11.59 16.83
C LEU A 7 -2.50 -13.04 16.48
N ILE A 8 -1.51 -13.88 16.20
CA ILE A 8 -1.69 -15.31 16.01
C ILE A 8 -2.00 -15.96 17.37
N PRO A 9 -3.10 -16.72 17.49
CA PRO A 9 -3.38 -17.48 18.71
C PRO A 9 -2.22 -18.41 19.08
N ALA A 10 -1.89 -18.52 20.37
CA ALA A 10 -0.73 -19.29 20.83
C ALA A 10 -0.75 -20.77 20.41
N SER A 11 -1.93 -21.34 20.14
CA SER A 11 -2.11 -22.71 19.67
C SER A 11 -1.97 -22.88 18.15
N LYS A 12 -1.72 -21.80 17.40
CA LYS A 12 -1.64 -21.81 15.93
C LYS A 12 -0.26 -21.40 15.46
N THR A 13 0.18 -22.06 14.40
CA THR A 13 1.31 -21.59 13.60
C THR A 13 0.90 -20.42 12.71
N PHE A 14 1.90 -19.67 12.22
CA PHE A 14 1.69 -18.61 11.23
C PHE A 14 0.88 -19.08 10.02
N ILE A 15 1.24 -20.25 9.45
CA ILE A 15 0.55 -20.77 8.25
C ILE A 15 -0.90 -21.12 8.56
N GLN A 16 -1.17 -21.74 9.72
CA GLN A 16 -2.54 -22.07 10.14
C GLN A 16 -3.40 -20.81 10.31
N GLN A 17 -2.86 -19.76 10.94
CA GLN A 17 -3.59 -18.51 11.10
C GLN A 17 -3.77 -17.77 9.76
N ARG A 18 -2.79 -17.83 8.86
CA ARG A 18 -2.92 -17.25 7.51
C ARG A 18 -4.05 -17.90 6.72
N HIS A 19 -4.17 -19.23 6.75
CA HIS A 19 -5.27 -19.92 6.05
C HIS A 19 -6.65 -19.56 6.61
N VAL A 20 -6.75 -19.36 7.93
CA VAL A 20 -7.98 -18.88 8.58
C VAL A 20 -8.34 -17.49 8.08
N TYR A 21 -7.37 -16.57 8.06
CA TYR A 21 -7.56 -15.22 7.54
C TYR A 21 -7.98 -15.24 6.06
N ASP A 22 -7.28 -15.98 5.21
CA ASP A 22 -7.60 -16.09 3.78
C ASP A 22 -9.00 -16.66 3.55
N GLY A 23 -9.38 -17.69 4.34
CA GLY A 23 -10.72 -18.27 4.33
C GLY A 23 -11.80 -17.28 4.75
N GLN A 24 -11.55 -16.47 5.78
CA GLN A 24 -12.46 -15.42 6.24
C GLN A 24 -12.63 -14.32 5.18
N CYS A 25 -11.54 -13.86 4.58
CA CYS A 25 -11.60 -12.89 3.47
C CYS A 25 -12.42 -13.44 2.31
N LYS A 26 -12.16 -14.68 1.90
CA LYS A 26 -12.89 -15.32 0.81
C LYS A 26 -14.37 -15.50 1.12
N ALA A 27 -14.72 -15.90 2.35
CA ALA A 27 -16.11 -16.00 2.80
C ALA A 27 -16.83 -14.64 2.80
N ALA A 28 -16.09 -13.55 3.05
CA ALA A 28 -16.58 -12.18 2.91
C ALA A 28 -16.61 -11.67 1.45
N GLY A 29 -16.31 -12.52 0.46
CA GLY A 29 -16.23 -12.13 -0.96
C GLY A 29 -15.00 -11.28 -1.30
N LEU A 30 -14.07 -11.12 -0.37
CA LEU A 30 -12.84 -10.36 -0.56
C LEU A 30 -11.80 -11.25 -1.27
N SER A 31 -11.34 -10.78 -2.43
CA SER A 31 -10.20 -11.34 -3.16
C SER A 31 -9.14 -10.24 -3.33
N ASN A 32 -7.88 -10.62 -3.57
CA ASN A 32 -6.78 -9.67 -3.75
C ASN A 32 -6.65 -8.66 -2.59
N MET A 33 -6.39 -9.15 -1.37
CA MET A 33 -6.36 -8.35 -0.15
C MET A 33 -5.33 -7.21 -0.18
N HIS A 34 -4.31 -7.31 -1.02
CA HIS A 34 -3.39 -6.21 -1.28
C HIS A 34 -3.95 -5.21 -2.31
N GLY A 35 -4.79 -5.64 -3.24
CA GLY A 35 -5.38 -4.84 -4.30
C GLY A 35 -6.10 -3.59 -3.78
N LEU A 36 -6.80 -3.68 -2.65
CA LEU A 36 -7.42 -2.51 -2.01
C LEU A 36 -6.37 -1.48 -1.51
N ARG A 37 -5.22 -1.94 -1.01
CA ARG A 37 -4.12 -1.05 -0.61
C ARG A 37 -3.46 -0.40 -1.84
N HIS A 38 -3.28 -1.14 -2.92
CA HIS A 38 -2.79 -0.58 -4.19
C HIS A 38 -3.76 0.47 -4.73
N GLN A 39 -5.05 0.14 -4.82
CA GLN A 39 -6.08 1.06 -5.29
C GLN A 39 -6.13 2.33 -4.43
N TYR A 40 -6.11 2.18 -3.10
CA TYR A 40 -6.07 3.33 -2.19
C TYR A 40 -4.86 4.21 -2.46
N ALA A 41 -3.65 3.64 -2.49
CA ALA A 41 -2.43 4.40 -2.73
C ALA A 41 -2.47 5.15 -4.08
N GLN A 42 -2.92 4.49 -5.14
CA GLN A 42 -3.01 5.07 -6.48
C GLN A 42 -4.05 6.19 -6.56
N SER A 43 -5.24 5.99 -5.99
CA SER A 43 -6.29 7.02 -5.95
C SER A 43 -5.91 8.20 -5.04
N ARG A 44 -5.22 7.95 -3.91
CA ARG A 44 -4.70 9.01 -3.05
C ARG A 44 -3.60 9.80 -3.72
N TYR A 45 -2.71 9.13 -4.43
CA TYR A 45 -1.66 9.78 -5.21
C TYR A 45 -2.27 10.72 -6.24
N GLU A 46 -3.19 10.23 -7.07
CA GLU A 46 -3.88 11.05 -8.08
C GLU A 46 -4.66 12.21 -7.48
N ALA A 47 -5.30 12.02 -6.32
CA ALA A 47 -6.00 13.09 -5.63
C ALA A 47 -5.06 14.20 -5.09
N LEU A 48 -3.81 13.88 -4.77
CA LEU A 48 -2.84 14.82 -4.19
C LEU A 48 -1.94 15.47 -5.24
N THR A 49 -1.56 14.74 -6.28
CA THR A 49 -0.71 15.25 -7.38
C THR A 49 -1.53 15.84 -8.52
N GLY A 50 -2.74 15.33 -8.75
CA GLY A 50 -3.55 15.64 -9.93
C GLY A 50 -3.22 14.78 -11.15
N TRP A 51 -2.31 13.79 -11.03
CA TRP A 51 -2.00 12.84 -12.10
C TRP A 51 -1.88 11.41 -11.59
N LYS A 52 -2.08 10.44 -12.48
CA LYS A 52 -2.01 9.01 -12.14
C LYS A 52 -0.61 8.60 -11.70
N ALA A 53 -0.52 7.66 -10.78
CA ALA A 53 0.76 7.02 -10.45
C ALA A 53 1.28 6.17 -11.64
N PRO A 54 2.60 5.91 -11.74
CA PRO A 54 3.17 5.04 -12.77
C PRO A 54 2.50 3.66 -12.89
N ALA A 55 2.16 3.04 -11.75
CA ALA A 55 1.43 1.77 -11.66
C ALA A 55 0.03 1.82 -12.31
N ALA A 56 -0.59 3.01 -12.33
CA ALA A 56 -1.90 3.28 -12.93
C ALA A 56 -1.78 3.90 -14.34
N GLY A 57 -0.60 3.82 -14.97
CA GLY A 57 -0.35 4.32 -16.32
C GLY A 57 0.08 5.79 -16.40
N GLY A 58 0.45 6.42 -15.29
CA GLY A 58 0.96 7.77 -15.26
C GLY A 58 2.45 7.93 -15.60
N PRO A 59 2.96 9.18 -15.56
CA PRO A 59 4.37 9.48 -15.83
C PRO A 59 5.28 8.79 -14.80
N SER A 60 6.44 8.31 -15.25
CA SER A 60 7.50 7.86 -14.34
C SER A 60 8.21 9.05 -13.70
N SER A 61 8.78 8.87 -12.52
CA SER A 61 9.46 9.98 -11.80
C SER A 61 10.60 10.61 -12.60
N GLY A 62 11.21 9.88 -13.54
CA GLY A 62 12.28 10.38 -14.41
C GLY A 62 11.84 11.35 -15.52
N VAL A 63 10.54 11.50 -15.79
CA VAL A 63 10.01 12.47 -16.78
C VAL A 63 9.26 13.64 -16.13
N LEU A 64 9.23 13.69 -14.79
CA LEU A 64 8.66 14.79 -14.03
C LEU A 64 9.61 15.99 -14.03
N SER A 65 9.05 17.20 -14.10
CA SER A 65 9.81 18.43 -13.83
C SER A 65 10.27 18.51 -12.37
N ASP A 66 11.24 19.38 -12.06
CA ASP A 66 11.78 19.52 -10.70
C ASP A 66 10.70 19.83 -9.65
N THR A 67 9.71 20.66 -10.00
CA THR A 67 8.58 20.98 -9.11
C THR A 67 7.67 19.78 -8.90
N GLN A 68 7.42 19.00 -9.95
CA GLN A 68 6.65 17.76 -9.86
C GLN A 68 7.40 16.66 -9.10
N GLN A 69 8.72 16.60 -9.19
CA GLN A 69 9.52 15.67 -8.39
C GLN A 69 9.45 16.00 -6.90
N ALA A 70 9.54 17.28 -6.52
CA ALA A 70 9.37 17.69 -5.13
C ALA A 70 7.98 17.26 -4.60
N MET A 71 6.92 17.52 -5.38
CA MET A 71 5.57 17.08 -5.06
C MET A 71 5.43 15.55 -5.00
N ASP A 72 6.05 14.80 -5.93
CA ASP A 72 6.04 13.34 -5.97
C ASP A 72 6.63 12.76 -4.67
N VAL A 73 7.76 13.29 -4.21
CA VAL A 73 8.41 12.86 -2.96
C VAL A 73 7.52 13.14 -1.74
N GLU A 74 6.95 14.35 -1.65
CA GLU A 74 6.07 14.72 -0.52
C GLU A 74 4.83 13.84 -0.45
N VAL A 75 4.16 13.61 -1.59
CA VAL A 75 2.96 12.79 -1.68
C VAL A 75 3.27 11.33 -1.36
N ARG A 76 4.36 10.77 -1.88
CA ARG A 76 4.80 9.41 -1.54
C ARG A 76 5.08 9.26 -0.06
N GLN A 77 5.71 10.24 0.58
CA GLN A 77 5.93 10.20 2.03
C GLN A 77 4.61 10.28 2.82
N ALA A 78 3.65 11.11 2.39
CA ALA A 78 2.33 11.19 3.01
C ALA A 78 1.58 9.85 2.93
N ILE A 79 1.52 9.25 1.74
CA ILE A 79 0.87 7.94 1.52
C ILE A 79 1.58 6.83 2.31
N SER A 80 2.92 6.86 2.42
CA SER A 80 3.67 5.90 3.23
C SER A 80 3.27 5.96 4.71
N ARG A 81 3.06 7.16 5.25
CA ARG A 81 2.55 7.35 6.62
C ARG A 81 1.11 6.88 6.76
N GLU A 82 0.24 7.21 5.82
CA GLU A 82 -1.17 6.76 5.80
C GLU A 82 -1.28 5.22 5.79
N LEU A 83 -0.36 4.53 5.10
CA LEU A 83 -0.28 3.07 5.04
C LEU A 83 0.47 2.42 6.22
N GLY A 84 1.02 3.22 7.14
CA GLY A 84 1.72 2.76 8.34
C GLY A 84 3.14 2.24 8.10
N HIS A 85 3.80 2.64 7.01
CA HIS A 85 5.15 2.21 6.67
C HIS A 85 6.25 3.19 7.07
N GLU A 86 5.93 4.50 7.04
CA GLU A 86 6.81 5.66 7.29
C GLU A 86 8.09 5.75 6.43
N ARG A 87 8.27 4.81 5.50
CA ARG A 87 9.43 4.69 4.61
C ARG A 87 9.00 4.91 3.17
N LEU A 88 9.58 5.92 2.52
CA LEU A 88 9.33 6.26 1.11
C LEU A 88 9.51 5.06 0.17
N GLN A 89 10.55 4.24 0.39
CA GLN A 89 10.89 3.09 -0.44
C GLN A 89 9.76 2.06 -0.55
N VAL A 90 8.89 1.96 0.45
CA VAL A 90 7.78 0.99 0.44
C VAL A 90 6.67 1.43 -0.51
N THR A 91 6.60 2.71 -0.88
CA THR A 91 5.58 3.22 -1.79
C THR A 91 5.74 2.72 -3.22
N SER A 92 6.94 2.28 -3.61
CA SER A 92 7.19 1.73 -4.95
C SER A 92 6.31 0.52 -5.25
N ILE A 93 6.05 -0.32 -4.24
CA ILE A 93 5.16 -1.48 -4.34
C ILE A 93 3.76 -1.06 -4.80
N TYR A 94 3.31 0.14 -4.42
CA TYR A 94 1.95 0.60 -4.69
C TYR A 94 1.83 1.52 -5.91
N LEU A 95 2.88 2.30 -6.19
CA LEU A 95 2.85 3.43 -7.12
C LEU A 95 3.75 3.25 -8.34
N ASP A 96 4.75 2.36 -8.29
CA ASP A 96 5.65 2.11 -9.41
C ASP A 96 5.22 0.87 -10.21
N ARG A 97 5.82 0.68 -11.40
CA ARG A 97 5.56 -0.50 -12.25
C ARG A 97 6.34 -1.72 -11.81
#